data_AF-A0A0M8VL63-F1
#
_entry.id   AF-A0A0M8VL63-F1
#
_cell.length_a   1.000
_cell.length_b   1.000
_cell.length_c   1.000
_cell.angle_alpha   90.00
_cell.angle_beta   90.00
_cell.angle_gamma   90.00
#
_symmetry.space_group_name_H-M   'P 1'
#
loop_
_entity.id
_entity.type
_entity.pdbx_description
1 polymer ?
#
loop_
_entity_poly.entity_id
_entity_poly.type
_entity_poly.pdbx_seq_one_letter_code
_entity_poly.pdbx_strand_id
1 'polypeptide(L)'
;VPRRAGVSSFGVSGTNAHVIVEQASVAEVTVFAGTDVLSTATPWLVSGRSAEALRAQAGRLREHVVAQTEVDSVDVGWSLLSGR
;
A
#
# COMPACT_ATOMS: atom_id res chain seq x y z
N VAL A 1 -16.47 -18.89 -0.59
CA VAL A 1 -17.18 -17.78 0.10
C VAL A 1 -16.15 -16.88 0.77
N PRO A 2 -16.27 -15.55 0.68
CA PRO A 2 -15.32 -14.62 1.28
C PRO A 2 -15.35 -14.73 2.82
N ARG A 3 -14.19 -14.52 3.46
CA ARG A 3 -14.11 -14.50 4.93
C ARG A 3 -14.84 -13.27 5.46
N ARG A 4 -15.56 -13.41 6.57
CA ARG A 4 -16.28 -12.31 7.23
C ARG A 4 -15.90 -12.24 8.70
N ALA A 5 -15.77 -11.03 9.23
CA ALA A 5 -15.48 -10.77 10.63
C ALA A 5 -16.37 -9.65 11.17
N GLY A 6 -16.82 -9.79 12.42
CA GLY A 6 -17.52 -8.72 13.14
C GLY A 6 -16.56 -7.94 14.04
N VAL A 7 -16.66 -6.62 14.03
CA VAL A 7 -15.95 -5.71 14.95
C VAL A 7 -16.99 -4.97 15.77
N SER A 8 -16.96 -5.15 17.08
CA SER A 8 -17.85 -4.47 18.02
C SER A 8 -17.08 -3.49 18.90
N SER A 9 -17.68 -2.35 19.19
CA SER A 9 -17.21 -1.37 20.17
C SER A 9 -18.35 -0.96 21.10
N PHE A 10 -18.09 -1.01 22.40
CA PHE A 10 -19.07 -0.69 23.45
C PHE A 10 -18.52 0.44 24.33
N GLY A 11 -19.12 1.63 24.22
CA GLY A 11 -18.70 2.79 24.99
C GLY A 11 -19.24 2.75 26.42
N VAL A 12 -18.45 3.26 27.37
CA VAL A 12 -18.86 3.39 28.78
C VAL A 12 -20.12 4.26 28.97
N SER A 13 -20.39 5.17 28.02
CA SER A 13 -21.60 5.99 28.01
C SER A 13 -22.86 5.24 27.56
N GLY A 14 -22.73 4.00 27.08
CA GLY A 14 -23.80 3.21 26.48
C GLY A 14 -23.93 3.31 24.95
N THR A 15 -23.08 4.09 24.28
CA THR A 15 -23.07 4.18 22.81
C THR A 15 -22.28 3.02 22.21
N ASN A 16 -22.92 2.25 21.32
CA ASN A 16 -22.34 1.05 20.72
C ASN A 16 -22.26 1.18 19.21
N ALA A 17 -21.23 0.55 18.62
CA ALA A 17 -21.07 0.43 17.18
C ALA A 17 -20.66 -1.00 16.80
N HIS A 18 -21.19 -1.49 15.67
CA HIS A 18 -20.86 -2.82 15.15
C HIS A 18 -20.66 -2.75 13.64
N VAL A 19 -19.58 -3.34 13.14
CA VAL A 19 -19.25 -3.39 11.72
C VAL A 19 -18.98 -4.83 11.31
N ILE A 20 -19.51 -5.23 10.16
CA ILE A 20 -19.15 -6.48 9.51
C ILE A 20 -18.15 -6.16 8.39
N VAL A 21 -16.97 -6.78 8.46
CA VAL A 21 -15.92 -6.69 7.44
C VAL A 21 -15.94 -7.97 6.62
N GLU A 22 -16.01 -7.83 5.31
CA GLU A 22 -15.85 -8.95 4.37
C GLU A 22 -14.49 -8.84 3.68
N GLN A 23 -13.86 -9.99 3.42
CA GLN A 23 -12.65 -10.08 2.61
C GLN A 23 -12.91 -9.49 1.23
N ALA A 24 -12.05 -8.57 0.78
CA ALA A 24 -12.09 -8.03 -0.57
C ALA A 24 -12.05 -9.17 -1.62
N SER A 25 -12.80 -9.00 -2.70
CA SER A 25 -12.67 -9.89 -3.86
C SER A 25 -11.26 -9.77 -4.42
N VAL A 26 -10.68 -10.89 -4.86
CA VAL A 26 -9.45 -10.85 -5.66
C VAL A 26 -9.83 -10.17 -6.97
N ALA A 27 -9.39 -8.93 -7.16
CA ALA A 27 -9.49 -8.30 -8.46
C ALA A 27 -8.54 -9.05 -9.39
N GLU A 28 -9.02 -9.50 -10.55
CA GLU A 28 -8.12 -9.82 -11.64
C GLU A 28 -7.42 -8.51 -12.00
N VAL A 29 -6.12 -8.43 -11.68
CA VAL A 29 -5.30 -7.32 -12.13
C VAL A 29 -5.26 -7.44 -13.65
N THR A 30 -6.00 -6.59 -14.34
CA THR A 30 -5.80 -6.40 -15.78
C THR A 30 -4.41 -5.83 -15.92
N VAL A 31 -3.44 -6.70 -16.21
CA VAL A 31 -2.10 -6.28 -16.62
C VAL A 31 -2.32 -5.56 -17.93
N PHE A 32 -2.45 -4.24 -17.88
CA PHE A 32 -2.26 -3.44 -19.08
C PHE A 32 -0.84 -3.79 -19.51
N ALA A 33 -0.71 -4.43 -20.68
CA ALA A 33 0.57 -4.54 -21.35
C ALA A 33 1.01 -3.10 -21.64
N GLY A 34 1.66 -2.50 -20.64
CA GLY A 34 2.24 -1.18 -20.75
C GLY A 34 3.12 -1.24 -21.97
N THR A 35 2.86 -0.34 -22.92
CA THR A 35 3.74 -0.07 -24.05
C THR A 35 5.15 -0.12 -23.51
N ASP A 36 5.99 -0.96 -24.11
CA ASP A 36 7.38 -1.22 -23.72
C ASP A 36 8.12 0.12 -23.66
N VAL A 37 8.01 0.83 -22.53
CA VAL A 37 8.70 2.09 -22.34
C VAL A 37 10.10 1.64 -22.03
N LEU A 38 11.00 1.90 -22.98
CA LEU A 38 12.44 1.65 -22.95
C LEU A 38 13.13 2.43 -21.81
N SER A 39 12.66 2.28 -20.57
CA SER A 39 13.25 2.84 -19.38
C SER A 39 13.90 1.70 -18.61
N THR A 40 15.22 1.64 -18.68
CA THR A 40 16.05 0.68 -17.94
C THR A 40 15.92 0.80 -16.41
N ALA A 41 15.21 1.82 -15.89
CA ALA A 41 14.93 2.00 -14.47
C ALA A 41 13.61 2.75 -14.24
N THR A 42 12.86 2.37 -13.20
CA THR A 42 11.68 3.11 -12.72
C THR A 42 12.07 4.04 -11.57
N PRO A 43 11.88 5.36 -11.69
CA PRO A 43 12.24 6.28 -10.61
C PRO A 43 11.28 6.14 -9.43
N TRP A 44 11.84 5.99 -8.23
CA TRP A 44 11.07 5.98 -6.98
C TRP A 44 11.35 7.26 -6.21
N LEU A 45 10.33 8.11 -6.09
CA LEU A 45 10.45 9.37 -5.38
C LEU A 45 10.30 9.15 -3.87
N VAL A 46 11.25 9.68 -3.09
CA VAL A 46 11.22 9.64 -1.62
C VAL A 46 11.43 11.05 -1.10
N SER A 47 10.55 11.48 -0.20
CA SER A 47 10.58 12.81 0.41
C SER A 47 10.60 12.71 1.94
N GLY A 48 11.03 13.79 2.59
CA GLY A 48 11.03 13.91 4.05
C GLY A 48 11.25 15.36 4.48
N ARG A 49 10.66 15.76 5.62
CA ARG A 49 10.78 17.14 6.15
C ARG A 49 12.18 17.51 6.64
N SER A 50 13.05 16.53 6.82
CA SER A 50 14.45 16.67 7.21
C SER A 50 15.29 15.57 6.57
N ALA A 51 16.61 15.72 6.56
CA ALA A 51 17.51 14.69 6.05
C ALA A 51 17.40 13.37 6.83
N GLU A 52 17.15 13.43 8.14
CA GLU A 52 16.90 12.24 8.96
C GLU A 52 15.58 11.56 8.57
N ALA A 53 14.51 12.33 8.42
CA ALA A 53 13.21 11.81 8.00
C ALA A 53 13.26 11.18 6.60
N LEU A 54 14.03 11.77 5.67
CA LEU A 54 14.25 11.23 4.34
C LEU A 54 14.96 9.86 4.39
N ARG A 55 16.04 9.74 5.19
CA ARG A 55 16.74 8.47 5.37
C ARG A 55 15.86 7.41 6.01
N ALA A 56 15.07 7.79 7.02
CA ALA A 56 14.14 6.88 7.67
C ALA A 56 13.05 6.39 6.71
N GLN A 57 12.53 7.27 5.83
CA GLN A 57 11.55 6.88 4.82
C GLN A 57 12.15 5.95 3.77
N ALA A 58 13.37 6.22 3.30
CA ALA A 58 14.09 5.34 2.39
C ALA A 58 14.36 3.96 3.01
N GLY A 59 14.70 3.92 4.30
CA GLY A 59 14.88 2.67 5.06
C GLY A 59 13.61 1.83 5.13
N ARG A 60 12.48 2.43 5.52
CA ARG A 60 11.17 1.74 5.55
C ARG A 60 10.75 1.23 4.18
N LEU A 61 10.96 2.03 3.12
CA LEU A 61 10.65 1.61 1.76
C LEU A 61 11.47 0.37 1.37
N ARG A 62 12.79 0.38 1.63
CA ARG A 62 13.67 -0.76 1.39
C ARG A 62 13.20 -2.00 2.14
N GLU A 63 12.92 -1.88 3.44
CA GLU A 63 12.46 -3.01 4.26
C GLU A 63 11.18 -3.62 3.70
N HIS A 64 10.22 -2.78 3.30
CA HIS A 64 8.96 -3.22 2.74
C HIS A 64 9.13 -3.99 1.43
N VAL A 65 9.87 -3.46 0.46
CA VAL A 65 10.03 -4.10 -0.86
C VAL A 65 10.93 -5.35 -0.81
N VAL A 66 11.87 -5.42 0.14
CA VAL A 66 12.68 -6.63 0.34
C VAL A 66 11.86 -7.74 1.00
N ALA A 67 10.91 -7.39 1.88
CA ALA A 67 10.03 -8.36 2.55
C ALA A 67 8.90 -8.88 1.65
N GLN A 68 8.57 -8.19 0.55
CA GLN A 68 7.47 -8.53 -0.35
C GLN A 68 7.98 -8.68 -1.79
N THR A 69 8.20 -9.93 -2.22
CA THR A 69 8.77 -10.25 -3.55
C THR A 69 7.84 -10.05 -4.73
N GLU A 70 6.54 -9.82 -4.51
CA GLU A 70 5.52 -9.74 -5.57
C GLU A 70 5.07 -8.31 -5.89
N VAL A 71 5.78 -7.28 -5.41
CA VAL A 71 5.39 -5.88 -5.66
C VAL A 71 5.98 -5.38 -6.97
N ASP A 72 5.13 -4.91 -7.89
CA ASP A 72 5.57 -4.30 -9.15
C ASP A 72 6.27 -2.96 -8.90
N SER A 73 7.45 -2.77 -9.53
CA SER A 73 8.23 -1.55 -9.37
C SER A 73 7.55 -0.30 -9.94
N VAL A 74 6.71 -0.44 -10.96
CA VAL A 74 5.91 0.64 -11.54
C VAL A 74 4.81 1.06 -10.56
N ASP A 75 4.11 0.11 -9.94
CA ASP A 75 3.07 0.41 -8.96
C ASP A 75 3.64 1.08 -7.70
N VAL A 76 4.84 0.68 -7.27
CA VAL A 76 5.56 1.37 -6.18
C VAL A 76 5.89 2.80 -6.59
N GLY A 77 6.48 3.00 -7.77
CA GLY A 77 6.84 4.32 -8.27
C GLY A 77 5.61 5.24 -8.38
N TRP A 78 4.52 4.73 -8.94
CA TRP A 78 3.25 5.44 -9.08
C TRP A 78 2.65 5.81 -7.72
N SER A 79 2.61 4.87 -6.78
CA SER A 79 2.08 5.10 -5.42
C SER A 79 2.91 6.13 -4.65
N LEU A 80 4.24 6.11 -4.84
CA LEU A 80 5.15 7.09 -4.23
C LEU A 80 4.97 8.49 -4.83
N LEU A 81 4.69 8.59 -6.13
CA LEU A 81 4.45 9.87 -6.81
C LEU A 81 3.08 10.46 -6.46
N SER A 82 2.03 9.65 -6.41
CA SER A 82 0.64 10.11 -6.35
C SER A 82 0.02 10.12 -4.96
N GLY A 83 0.57 9.35 -4.01
CA GLY A 83 -0.03 9.11 -2.70
C GLY A 83 0.88 9.45 -1.51
N ARG A 84 1.85 10.36 -1.68
CA ARG A 84 2.79 10.80 -0.63
C ARG A 84 2.73 12.30 -0.39
#